data_AF-A0A1W9M0V8-F1
#
_entry.id   AF-A0A1W9M0V8-F1
#
_cell.length_a   1.000
_cell.length_b   1.000
_cell.length_c   1.000
_cell.angle_alpha   90.00
_cell.angle_beta   90.00
_cell.angle_gamma   90.00
#
_symmetry.space_group_name_H-M   'P 1'
#
loop_
_entity.id
_entity.type
_entity.pdbx_description
1 polymer ?
#
loop_
_entity_poly.entity_id
_entity_poly.type
_entity_poly.pdbx_seq_one_letter_code
_entity_poly.pdbx_strand_id
1 'polypeptide(L)'
;MKTLCFCMLILLFSVPMAAADDCVPGLPGNVHAQIPVKTWYKQNTLTVSWTEAAGCGSEIARYEYLWNTSEPDTTFKTDQTQAVSHELDNGSRHYFHIRTVEMNGKASSTVHLGPFYIDTALPCDINGDEKVELSDAVLAVKISCGENTENTDIQSGSGVEPGGIIGLTSAIFVLRKIAGPWPGDCLNAEEIELARLINEYRKENRLTELPVSKSLTAVAQWHVTDLFQNKPDTDGCNMHSWSDKGIWTSVCFPKETSWSKMESKPREITNNIYTGNAYEIAYGTMGQVVVADVLSDWKNSLEHNKVILQQGDWAKLGTWSAMGVGIYGGYAVAWFGVEADPQGSISACQ
;
A
#
# COMPACT_ATOMS: atom_id res chain seq x y z
N MET A 1 -85.09 -23.42 -75.49
CA MET A 1 -84.32 -24.66 -75.66
C MET A 1 -82.91 -24.32 -76.15
N LYS A 2 -81.92 -24.41 -75.27
CA LYS A 2 -80.57 -25.00 -75.48
C LYS A 2 -79.59 -24.39 -74.47
N THR A 3 -79.05 -25.32 -73.71
CA THR A 3 -78.09 -25.23 -72.61
C THR A 3 -76.65 -25.22 -73.16
N LEU A 4 -75.68 -24.86 -72.29
CA LEU A 4 -74.21 -25.05 -72.34
C LEU A 4 -73.41 -23.97 -73.10
N CYS A 5 -72.21 -23.55 -72.69
CA CYS A 5 -71.27 -24.10 -71.71
C CYS A 5 -70.33 -23.01 -71.14
N PHE A 6 -69.84 -23.26 -69.93
CA PHE A 6 -68.84 -22.54 -69.15
C PHE A 6 -67.47 -22.42 -69.86
N CYS A 7 -66.78 -21.28 -69.69
CA CYS A 7 -65.34 -21.29 -69.38
C CYS A 7 -64.97 -19.99 -68.64
N MET A 8 -64.72 -20.14 -67.34
CA MET A 8 -64.30 -19.11 -66.40
C MET A 8 -62.78 -18.96 -66.51
N LEU A 9 -62.31 -17.87 -67.11
CA LEU A 9 -60.88 -17.52 -67.14
C LEU A 9 -60.60 -16.62 -65.93
N ILE A 10 -60.07 -17.21 -64.86
CA ILE A 10 -59.59 -16.46 -63.69
C ILE A 10 -58.28 -15.75 -64.11
N LEU A 11 -58.35 -14.44 -64.31
CA LEU A 11 -57.17 -13.58 -64.41
C LEU A 11 -56.57 -13.44 -63.01
N LEU A 12 -55.56 -14.27 -62.70
CA LEU A 12 -54.68 -14.06 -61.56
C LEU A 12 -53.81 -12.84 -61.83
N PHE A 13 -54.20 -11.68 -61.28
CA PHE A 13 -53.29 -10.57 -61.11
C PHE A 13 -52.28 -10.95 -60.03
N SER A 14 -51.06 -11.30 -60.45
CA SER A 14 -49.91 -11.38 -59.56
C SER A 14 -49.61 -9.99 -59.03
N VAL A 15 -50.07 -9.69 -57.82
CA VAL A 15 -49.52 -8.57 -57.04
C VAL A 15 -48.04 -8.92 -56.81
N PRO A 16 -47.08 -8.08 -57.22
CA PRO A 16 -45.69 -8.34 -56.88
C PRO A 16 -45.59 -8.32 -55.36
N MET A 17 -45.24 -9.47 -54.77
CA MET A 17 -44.83 -9.55 -53.38
C MET A 17 -43.65 -8.58 -53.24
N ALA A 18 -43.83 -7.53 -52.43
CA ALA A 18 -42.74 -6.63 -52.08
C ALA A 18 -41.54 -7.51 -51.67
N ALA A 19 -40.36 -7.24 -52.24
CA ALA A 19 -39.14 -7.91 -51.83
C ALA A 19 -39.08 -7.85 -50.30
N ALA A 20 -38.90 -9.01 -49.65
CA ALA A 20 -38.58 -9.04 -48.23
C ALA A 20 -37.41 -8.07 -48.04
N ASP A 21 -37.61 -7.04 -47.21
CA ASP A 21 -36.64 -5.98 -46.99
C ASP A 21 -35.31 -6.63 -46.57
N ASP A 22 -34.32 -6.64 -47.47
CA ASP A 22 -33.05 -7.34 -47.27
C ASP A 22 -32.06 -6.52 -46.42
N CYS A 23 -32.58 -5.52 -45.72
CA CYS A 23 -31.77 -4.66 -44.92
C CYS A 23 -31.25 -5.37 -43.66
N VAL A 24 -30.01 -5.04 -43.27
CA VAL A 24 -29.28 -5.52 -42.08
C VAL A 24 -29.12 -4.33 -41.12
N PRO A 25 -29.35 -4.50 -39.81
CA PRO A 25 -29.24 -3.39 -38.87
C PRO A 25 -27.82 -2.82 -38.80
N GLY A 26 -27.73 -1.52 -38.51
CA GLY A 26 -26.46 -0.85 -38.28
C GLY A 26 -25.70 -1.39 -37.05
N LEU A 27 -24.40 -1.12 -37.01
CA LEU A 27 -23.58 -1.41 -35.84
C LEU A 27 -23.97 -0.53 -34.64
N PRO A 28 -23.77 -0.99 -33.39
CA PRO A 28 -23.79 -0.11 -32.23
C PRO A 28 -22.74 0.99 -32.41
N GLY A 29 -23.13 2.26 -32.28
CA GLY A 29 -22.20 3.38 -32.46
C GLY A 29 -21.37 3.63 -31.20
N ASN A 30 -20.16 4.19 -31.34
CA ASN A 30 -19.36 4.68 -30.21
C ASN A 30 -19.24 3.69 -29.02
N VAL A 31 -18.98 2.42 -29.27
CA VAL A 31 -18.81 1.42 -28.19
C VAL A 31 -17.54 1.76 -27.39
N HIS A 32 -17.69 2.10 -26.11
CA HIS A 32 -16.59 2.53 -25.26
C HIS A 32 -16.79 2.10 -23.80
N ALA A 33 -15.68 1.90 -23.09
CA ALA A 33 -15.68 1.69 -21.65
C ALA A 33 -15.29 3.00 -20.94
N GLN A 34 -15.64 3.12 -19.66
CA GLN A 34 -15.16 4.21 -18.80
C GLN A 34 -13.63 4.17 -18.59
N ILE A 35 -13.04 2.99 -18.78
CA ILE A 35 -11.61 2.76 -18.60
C ILE A 35 -10.92 2.44 -19.94
N PRO A 36 -9.69 2.94 -20.17
CA PRO A 36 -8.88 2.57 -21.34
C PRO A 36 -8.58 1.06 -21.44
N VAL A 37 -8.60 0.53 -22.67
CA VAL A 37 -8.13 -0.84 -22.97
C VAL A 37 -6.61 -0.98 -22.79
N LYS A 38 -6.11 -2.22 -22.68
CA LYS A 38 -4.68 -2.56 -22.55
C LYS A 38 -3.96 -1.88 -21.37
N THR A 39 -4.70 -1.63 -20.30
CA THR A 39 -4.22 -1.04 -19.04
C THR A 39 -4.71 -1.91 -17.89
N TRP A 40 -3.90 -2.07 -16.83
CA TRP A 40 -4.24 -2.89 -15.67
C TRP A 40 -5.12 -2.13 -14.67
N TYR A 41 -6.15 -2.79 -14.17
CA TYR A 41 -7.09 -2.22 -13.19
C TYR A 41 -7.40 -3.18 -12.06
N LYS A 42 -7.63 -2.61 -10.87
CA LYS A 42 -8.08 -3.34 -9.67
C LYS A 42 -9.58 -3.61 -9.62
N GLN A 43 -10.36 -2.83 -10.35
CA GLN A 43 -11.81 -3.06 -10.43
C GLN A 43 -12.06 -4.21 -11.41
N ASN A 44 -12.70 -5.29 -10.95
CA ASN A 44 -13.02 -6.46 -11.75
C ASN A 44 -14.42 -6.41 -12.42
N THR A 45 -15.11 -5.27 -12.32
CA THR A 45 -16.38 -5.03 -13.02
C THR A 45 -16.24 -3.86 -13.99
N LEU A 46 -16.70 -4.05 -15.21
CA LEU A 46 -16.54 -3.08 -16.29
C LEU A 46 -17.89 -2.59 -16.77
N THR A 47 -18.01 -1.28 -16.99
CA THR A 47 -19.19 -0.68 -17.61
C THR A 47 -18.84 -0.25 -19.03
N VAL A 48 -19.57 -0.79 -20.02
CA VAL A 48 -19.45 -0.42 -21.43
C VAL A 48 -20.74 0.24 -21.88
N SER A 49 -20.60 1.37 -22.57
CA SER A 49 -21.71 2.14 -23.13
C SER A 49 -21.55 2.27 -24.64
N TRP A 50 -22.66 2.39 -25.35
CA TRP A 50 -22.70 2.62 -26.79
C TRP A 50 -23.82 3.60 -27.13
N THR A 51 -23.89 3.98 -28.39
CA THR A 51 -24.96 4.81 -28.94
C THR A 51 -25.88 3.95 -29.80
N GLU A 52 -27.15 4.34 -29.86
CA GLU A 52 -28.18 3.59 -30.57
C GLU A 52 -27.76 3.32 -32.02
N ALA A 53 -28.06 2.10 -32.48
CA ALA A 53 -27.75 1.69 -33.83
C ALA A 53 -28.81 2.25 -34.79
N ALA A 54 -28.40 2.63 -36.00
CA ALA A 54 -29.35 2.97 -37.05
C ALA A 54 -30.11 1.68 -37.46
N GLY A 55 -31.41 1.64 -37.20
CA GLY A 55 -32.28 0.58 -37.71
C GLY A 55 -32.54 0.75 -39.20
N CYS A 56 -33.05 -0.31 -39.83
CA CYS A 56 -33.76 -0.16 -41.10
C CYS A 56 -35.12 -0.85 -41.07
N GLY A 57 -36.14 -0.11 -41.49
CA GLY A 57 -37.53 -0.53 -41.31
C GLY A 57 -38.06 -0.36 -39.89
N SER A 58 -39.33 -0.73 -39.69
CA SER A 58 -40.10 -0.51 -38.47
C SER A 58 -39.99 -1.69 -37.50
N GLU A 59 -39.09 -1.59 -36.53
CA GLU A 59 -39.28 -1.85 -35.08
C GLU A 59 -37.93 -2.04 -34.37
N ILE A 60 -37.87 -1.57 -33.11
CA ILE A 60 -36.67 -1.15 -32.37
C ILE A 60 -35.65 -2.30 -32.18
N ALA A 61 -34.37 -1.96 -32.34
CA ALA A 61 -33.24 -2.87 -32.25
C ALA A 61 -32.92 -3.28 -30.81
N ARG A 62 -32.72 -4.58 -30.58
CA ARG A 62 -32.16 -5.12 -29.34
C ARG A 62 -30.66 -5.35 -29.50
N TYR A 63 -29.93 -5.34 -28.40
CA TYR A 63 -28.51 -5.68 -28.39
C TYR A 63 -28.29 -7.07 -27.86
N GLU A 64 -27.38 -7.77 -28.52
CA GLU A 64 -26.88 -9.07 -28.13
C GLU A 64 -25.40 -8.90 -27.79
N TYR A 65 -25.02 -9.15 -26.53
CA TYR A 65 -23.66 -8.95 -26.05
C TYR A 65 -23.14 -10.10 -25.19
N LEU A 66 -21.82 -10.16 -25.04
CA LEU A 66 -21.15 -11.14 -24.19
C LEU A 66 -19.78 -10.62 -23.73
N TRP A 67 -19.30 -11.17 -22.62
CA TRP A 67 -17.99 -10.88 -22.01
C TRP A 67 -17.19 -12.18 -21.97
N ASN A 68 -16.15 -12.34 -22.80
CA ASN A 68 -15.34 -13.57 -22.82
C ASN A 68 -13.93 -13.37 -23.40
N THR A 69 -13.17 -14.46 -23.51
CA THR A 69 -11.75 -14.51 -23.94
C THR A 69 -11.52 -15.28 -25.27
N SER A 70 -12.58 -15.86 -25.82
CA SER A 70 -12.75 -16.55 -27.12
C SER A 70 -14.25 -16.78 -27.31
N GLU A 71 -14.82 -16.86 -28.53
CA GLU A 71 -16.27 -17.08 -28.69
C GLU A 71 -16.75 -18.41 -28.06
N PRO A 72 -17.75 -18.39 -27.14
CA PRO A 72 -18.89 -19.28 -27.35
C PRO A 72 -20.28 -18.84 -26.80
N ASP A 73 -21.30 -19.24 -27.56
CA ASP A 73 -22.62 -19.86 -27.26
C ASP A 73 -23.60 -19.35 -26.18
N THR A 74 -23.36 -18.22 -25.49
CA THR A 74 -24.44 -17.60 -24.69
C THR A 74 -24.41 -16.08 -24.77
N THR A 75 -25.48 -15.52 -25.32
CA THR A 75 -25.58 -14.09 -25.61
C THR A 75 -26.62 -13.46 -24.69
N PHE A 76 -26.21 -12.46 -23.91
CA PHE A 76 -27.12 -11.63 -23.13
C PHE A 76 -27.86 -10.68 -24.06
N LYS A 77 -29.13 -10.39 -23.74
CA LYS A 77 -29.98 -9.48 -24.52
C LYS A 77 -30.34 -8.26 -23.69
N THR A 78 -30.26 -7.08 -24.28
CA THR A 78 -30.65 -5.81 -23.63
C THR A 78 -31.25 -4.85 -24.64
N ASP A 79 -32.16 -4.00 -24.17
CA ASP A 79 -32.67 -2.82 -24.88
C ASP A 79 -31.99 -1.52 -24.44
N GLN A 80 -31.13 -1.59 -23.42
CA GLN A 80 -30.34 -0.47 -22.93
C GLN A 80 -29.12 -0.23 -23.81
N THR A 81 -28.54 0.96 -23.72
CA THR A 81 -27.29 1.34 -24.39
C THR A 81 -26.05 1.23 -23.49
N GLN A 82 -26.15 0.41 -22.45
CA GLN A 82 -25.10 0.16 -21.49
C GLN A 82 -25.20 -1.27 -20.93
N ALA A 83 -24.06 -1.88 -20.63
CA ALA A 83 -23.96 -3.15 -19.91
C ALA A 83 -22.81 -3.12 -18.90
N VAL A 84 -23.04 -3.78 -17.77
CA VAL A 84 -22.02 -4.04 -16.74
C VAL A 84 -21.59 -5.51 -16.86
N SER A 85 -20.30 -5.77 -16.76
CA SER A 85 -19.77 -7.14 -16.73
C SER A 85 -20.15 -7.85 -15.43
N HIS A 86 -20.09 -9.17 -15.44
CA HIS A 86 -19.90 -9.92 -14.20
C HIS A 86 -18.50 -9.62 -13.62
N GLU A 87 -18.21 -10.11 -12.41
CA GLU A 87 -16.86 -10.07 -11.86
C GLU A 87 -15.91 -10.85 -12.78
N LEU A 88 -14.98 -10.15 -13.39
CA LEU A 88 -13.99 -10.71 -14.29
C LEU A 88 -12.82 -11.27 -13.48
N ASP A 89 -12.37 -12.47 -13.83
CA ASP A 89 -11.16 -13.04 -13.24
C ASP A 89 -9.91 -12.21 -13.56
N ASN A 90 -8.82 -12.45 -12.83
CA ASN A 90 -7.53 -11.86 -13.14
C ASN A 90 -7.03 -12.36 -14.50
N GLY A 91 -6.55 -11.44 -15.34
CA GLY A 91 -6.09 -11.79 -16.67
C GLY A 91 -6.04 -10.62 -17.65
N SER A 92 -5.42 -10.87 -18.80
CA SER A 92 -5.18 -9.86 -19.84
C SER A 92 -6.02 -10.09 -21.11
N ARG A 93 -7.04 -10.96 -21.03
CA ARG A 93 -7.77 -11.46 -22.21
C ARG A 93 -9.27 -11.18 -22.17
N HIS A 94 -9.72 -10.17 -21.42
CA HIS A 94 -11.14 -9.87 -21.32
C HIS A 94 -11.59 -8.97 -22.46
N TYR A 95 -12.62 -9.39 -23.21
CA TYR A 95 -13.22 -8.60 -24.28
C TYR A 95 -14.73 -8.46 -24.06
N PHE A 96 -15.26 -7.33 -24.50
CA PHE A 96 -16.68 -7.09 -24.68
C PHE A 96 -17.03 -7.22 -26.15
N HIS A 97 -18.06 -8.00 -26.45
CA HIS A 97 -18.54 -8.27 -27.79
C HIS A 97 -20.01 -7.90 -27.88
N ILE A 98 -20.39 -7.12 -28.89
CA ILE A 98 -21.77 -6.64 -29.05
C ILE A 98 -22.17 -6.59 -30.52
N ARG A 99 -23.43 -6.95 -30.80
CA ARG A 99 -24.07 -6.77 -32.10
C ARG A 99 -25.52 -6.29 -31.93
N THR A 100 -26.03 -5.65 -32.98
CA THR A 100 -27.43 -5.23 -33.07
C THR A 100 -28.27 -6.36 -33.66
N VAL A 101 -29.47 -6.62 -33.13
CA VAL A 101 -30.40 -7.64 -33.63
C VAL A 101 -31.81 -7.08 -33.74
N GLU A 102 -32.47 -7.34 -34.86
CA GLU A 102 -33.86 -6.94 -35.12
C GLU A 102 -34.87 -8.00 -34.64
N MET A 103 -36.15 -7.62 -34.54
CA MET A 103 -37.23 -8.55 -34.16
C MET A 103 -37.40 -9.71 -35.14
N ASN A 104 -37.06 -9.52 -36.43
CA ASN A 104 -37.05 -10.56 -37.46
C ASN A 104 -35.86 -11.54 -37.35
N GLY A 105 -34.95 -11.32 -36.39
CA GLY A 105 -33.78 -12.17 -36.13
C GLY A 105 -32.53 -11.82 -36.94
N LYS A 106 -32.55 -10.81 -37.82
CA LYS A 106 -31.35 -10.33 -38.53
C LYS A 106 -30.40 -9.63 -37.57
N ALA A 107 -29.10 -9.88 -37.75
CA ALA A 107 -28.06 -9.35 -36.88
C ALA A 107 -27.00 -8.59 -37.67
N SER A 108 -26.43 -7.53 -37.07
CA SER A 108 -25.25 -6.85 -37.58
C SER A 108 -24.00 -7.72 -37.41
N SER A 109 -22.87 -7.28 -37.97
CA SER A 109 -21.56 -7.77 -37.54
C SER A 109 -21.29 -7.41 -36.06
N THR A 110 -20.31 -8.09 -35.46
CA THR A 110 -19.93 -7.91 -34.05
C THR A 110 -18.87 -6.82 -33.90
N VAL A 111 -19.08 -5.93 -32.93
CA VAL A 111 -18.06 -4.98 -32.45
C VAL A 111 -17.34 -5.61 -31.26
N HIS A 112 -16.02 -5.53 -31.26
CA HIS A 112 -15.16 -6.06 -30.20
C HIS A 112 -14.43 -4.90 -29.50
N LEU A 113 -14.53 -4.83 -28.17
CA LEU A 113 -13.85 -3.85 -27.34
C LEU A 113 -12.99 -4.58 -26.29
N GLY A 114 -11.68 -4.33 -26.31
CA GLY A 114 -10.70 -4.99 -25.45
C GLY A 114 -9.31 -5.09 -26.10
N PRO A 115 -8.36 -5.83 -25.50
CA PRO A 115 -8.50 -6.51 -24.21
C PRO A 115 -8.47 -5.53 -23.02
N PHE A 116 -9.22 -5.86 -21.98
CA PHE A 116 -9.08 -5.28 -20.64
C PHE A 116 -8.20 -6.17 -19.79
N TYR A 117 -7.37 -5.56 -18.94
CA TYR A 117 -6.47 -6.28 -18.04
C TYR A 117 -6.94 -6.07 -16.60
N ILE A 118 -7.29 -7.16 -15.92
CA ILE A 118 -7.83 -7.16 -14.56
C ILE A 118 -6.81 -7.79 -13.64
N ASP A 119 -6.47 -7.09 -12.56
CA ASP A 119 -5.61 -7.58 -11.48
C ASP A 119 -6.14 -7.06 -10.14
N THR A 120 -6.93 -7.90 -9.48
CA THR A 120 -7.49 -7.66 -8.15
C THR A 120 -6.53 -8.04 -7.02
N ALA A 121 -5.35 -8.61 -7.34
CA ALA A 121 -4.44 -9.11 -6.31
C ALA A 121 -4.07 -7.99 -5.32
N LEU A 122 -4.03 -8.35 -4.04
CA LEU A 122 -3.51 -7.45 -3.03
C LEU A 122 -2.02 -7.20 -3.35
N PRO A 123 -1.57 -5.94 -3.46
CA PRO A 123 -0.15 -5.68 -3.63
C PRO A 123 0.62 -6.30 -2.47
N CYS A 124 1.63 -7.13 -2.79
CA CYS A 124 2.49 -7.82 -1.82
C CYS A 124 1.90 -9.05 -1.12
N ASP A 125 0.71 -9.48 -1.52
CA ASP A 125 0.23 -10.84 -1.30
C ASP A 125 0.90 -11.75 -2.33
N ILE A 126 1.97 -12.42 -1.90
CA ILE A 126 2.84 -13.19 -2.79
C ILE A 126 2.30 -14.61 -2.94
N ASN A 127 1.68 -15.16 -1.89
CA ASN A 127 1.12 -16.50 -1.89
C ASN A 127 -0.33 -16.57 -2.46
N GLY A 128 -0.96 -15.41 -2.71
CA GLY A 128 -2.29 -15.30 -3.28
C GLY A 128 -3.43 -15.67 -2.35
N ASP A 129 -3.25 -15.54 -1.05
CA ASP A 129 -4.25 -15.90 -0.03
C ASP A 129 -5.17 -14.74 0.41
N GLU A 130 -5.08 -13.60 -0.29
CA GLU A 130 -5.76 -12.35 0.00
C GLU A 130 -5.38 -11.74 1.35
N LYS A 131 -4.16 -12.03 1.85
CA LYS A 131 -3.59 -11.40 3.03
C LYS A 131 -2.13 -10.99 2.77
N VAL A 132 -1.62 -10.13 3.64
CA VAL A 132 -0.20 -9.72 3.62
C VAL A 132 0.37 -10.06 4.99
N GLU A 133 0.98 -11.23 5.09
CA GLU A 133 1.40 -11.86 6.33
C GLU A 133 2.87 -12.31 6.29
N LEU A 134 3.39 -12.84 7.39
CA LEU A 134 4.78 -13.30 7.49
C LEU A 134 5.12 -14.38 6.44
N SER A 135 4.13 -15.17 6.00
CA SER A 135 4.26 -16.12 4.90
C SER A 135 4.73 -15.46 3.61
N ASP A 136 4.21 -14.28 3.28
CA ASP A 136 4.60 -13.51 2.09
C ASP A 136 6.04 -13.01 2.21
N ALA A 137 6.43 -12.50 3.38
CA ALA A 137 7.80 -12.09 3.65
C ALA A 137 8.80 -13.25 3.52
N VAL A 138 8.48 -14.41 4.07
CA VAL A 138 9.33 -15.61 3.96
C VAL A 138 9.42 -16.05 2.50
N LEU A 139 8.30 -16.07 1.77
CA LEU A 139 8.27 -16.42 0.36
C LEU A 139 9.08 -15.43 -0.50
N ALA A 140 8.99 -14.13 -0.22
CA ALA A 140 9.79 -13.09 -0.88
C ALA A 140 11.29 -13.33 -0.70
N VAL A 141 11.73 -13.65 0.53
CA VAL A 141 13.14 -13.92 0.83
C VAL A 141 13.61 -15.19 0.12
N LYS A 142 12.84 -16.28 0.16
CA LYS A 142 13.16 -17.52 -0.55
C LYS A 142 13.33 -17.32 -2.05
N ILE A 143 12.40 -16.60 -2.68
CA ILE A 143 12.47 -16.23 -4.09
C ILE A 143 13.71 -15.37 -4.37
N SER A 144 14.00 -14.38 -3.53
CA SER A 144 15.17 -13.51 -3.69
C SER A 144 16.51 -14.26 -3.58
N CYS A 145 16.53 -15.37 -2.84
CA CYS A 145 17.68 -16.26 -2.69
C CYS A 145 17.78 -17.32 -3.81
N GLY A 146 16.86 -17.33 -4.78
CA GLY A 146 16.84 -18.31 -5.87
C GLY A 146 16.43 -19.72 -5.44
N GLU A 147 15.73 -19.87 -4.32
CA GLU A 147 15.19 -21.15 -3.87
C GLU A 147 14.07 -21.61 -4.81
N ASN A 148 14.02 -22.90 -5.16
CA ASN A 148 12.94 -23.44 -5.98
C ASN A 148 11.64 -23.48 -5.16
N THR A 149 10.63 -22.74 -5.59
CA THR A 149 9.31 -22.62 -4.96
C THR A 149 8.22 -23.38 -5.71
N GLU A 150 8.56 -24.33 -6.59
CA GLU A 150 7.59 -25.22 -7.25
C GLU A 150 6.72 -25.90 -6.18
N ASN A 151 5.40 -25.58 -6.15
CA ASN A 151 4.36 -25.86 -5.13
C ASN A 151 4.02 -24.73 -4.13
N THR A 152 4.46 -23.50 -4.34
CA THR A 152 3.94 -22.32 -3.64
C THR A 152 3.39 -21.40 -4.71
N ASP A 153 2.07 -21.20 -4.73
CA ASP A 153 1.40 -20.36 -5.73
C ASP A 153 1.91 -18.92 -5.62
N ILE A 154 2.69 -18.49 -6.62
CA ILE A 154 3.14 -17.10 -6.75
C ILE A 154 2.14 -16.40 -7.67
N GLN A 155 1.43 -15.39 -7.17
CA GLN A 155 0.50 -14.61 -7.99
C GLN A 155 1.24 -13.86 -9.09
N SER A 156 0.90 -14.17 -10.34
CA SER A 156 1.54 -13.58 -11.54
C SER A 156 1.34 -12.05 -11.70
N GLY A 157 0.56 -11.40 -10.83
CA GLY A 157 0.32 -9.95 -10.78
C GLY A 157 1.17 -9.17 -9.76
N SER A 158 1.91 -9.83 -8.87
CA SER A 158 2.65 -9.16 -7.79
C SER A 158 3.96 -8.53 -8.29
N GLY A 159 3.90 -7.45 -9.07
CA GLY A 159 5.05 -6.56 -9.37
C GLY A 159 6.37 -7.29 -9.69
N VAL A 160 6.26 -8.32 -10.53
CA VAL A 160 7.36 -9.22 -10.87
C VAL A 160 8.15 -8.59 -12.01
N GLU A 161 9.47 -8.52 -11.90
CA GLU A 161 10.33 -8.13 -13.03
C GLU A 161 10.10 -9.12 -14.19
N PRO A 162 10.41 -8.75 -15.45
CA PRO A 162 10.26 -9.66 -16.57
C PRO A 162 11.03 -10.97 -16.32
N GLY A 163 10.30 -12.08 -16.10
CA GLY A 163 10.90 -13.40 -15.86
C GLY A 163 10.41 -14.18 -14.64
N GLY A 164 9.42 -13.70 -13.88
CA GLY A 164 8.84 -14.49 -12.77
C GLY A 164 9.60 -14.36 -11.44
N ILE A 165 10.59 -13.47 -11.35
CA ILE A 165 11.42 -13.24 -10.15
C ILE A 165 10.98 -11.94 -9.47
N ILE A 166 10.68 -12.00 -8.16
CA ILE A 166 10.44 -10.80 -7.34
C ILE A 166 11.77 -10.06 -7.19
N GLY A 167 11.81 -8.82 -7.68
CA GLY A 167 12.99 -7.96 -7.51
C GLY A 167 13.27 -7.66 -6.03
N LEU A 168 14.54 -7.46 -5.69
CA LEU A 168 14.99 -7.13 -4.32
C LEU A 168 14.20 -5.95 -3.72
N THR A 169 13.87 -4.95 -4.53
CA THR A 169 13.06 -3.79 -4.12
C THR A 169 11.65 -4.18 -3.68
N SER A 170 11.01 -5.11 -4.40
CA SER A 170 9.67 -5.62 -4.06
C SER A 170 9.71 -6.46 -2.77
N ALA A 171 10.74 -7.30 -2.60
CA ALA A 171 10.93 -8.05 -1.36
C ALA A 171 11.16 -7.13 -0.14
N ILE A 172 11.99 -6.09 -0.28
CA ILE A 172 12.20 -5.08 0.77
C ILE A 172 10.90 -4.34 1.09
N PHE A 173 10.09 -4.02 0.08
CA PHE A 173 8.82 -3.32 0.29
C PHE A 173 7.82 -4.19 1.06
N VAL A 174 7.69 -5.48 0.72
CA VAL A 174 6.86 -6.45 1.45
C VAL A 174 7.30 -6.55 2.92
N LEU A 175 8.61 -6.74 3.14
CA LEU A 175 9.20 -6.81 4.48
C LEU A 175 8.91 -5.54 5.30
N ARG A 176 9.02 -4.36 4.68
CA ARG A 176 8.70 -3.08 5.34
C ARG A 176 7.21 -2.95 5.67
N LYS A 177 6.32 -3.40 4.78
CA LYS A 177 4.88 -3.35 5.02
C LYS A 177 4.45 -4.25 6.18
N ILE A 178 5.03 -5.44 6.29
CA ILE A 178 4.69 -6.41 7.35
C ILE A 178 5.31 -6.03 8.70
N ALA A 179 6.56 -5.54 8.69
CA ALA A 179 7.26 -5.19 9.92
C ALA A 179 6.70 -3.95 10.64
N GLY A 180 5.81 -3.18 9.99
CA GLY A 180 5.34 -1.89 10.50
C GLY A 180 6.38 -0.77 10.34
N PRO A 181 6.12 0.42 10.91
CA PRO A 181 7.10 1.52 10.86
C PRO A 181 8.39 1.11 11.56
N TRP A 182 9.50 1.24 10.85
CA TRP A 182 10.82 0.96 11.40
C TRP A 182 11.25 2.10 12.32
N PRO A 183 12.15 1.83 13.30
CA PRO A 183 12.78 2.90 14.06
C PRO A 183 13.37 3.98 13.14
N GLY A 184 12.89 5.22 13.30
CA GLY A 184 13.25 6.37 12.48
C GLY A 184 12.30 6.69 11.32
N ASP A 185 11.25 5.89 11.07
CA ASP A 185 10.28 6.18 10.01
C ASP A 185 9.31 7.29 10.42
N CYS A 186 8.72 7.18 11.61
CA CYS A 186 7.77 8.15 12.13
C CYS A 186 7.63 8.07 13.66
N LEU A 187 6.99 9.08 14.26
CA LEU A 187 6.64 9.09 15.69
C LEU A 187 5.23 8.54 15.92
N ASN A 188 5.07 7.77 16.99
CA ASN A 188 3.77 7.42 17.53
C ASN A 188 3.19 8.54 18.43
N ALA A 189 1.93 8.40 18.87
CA ALA A 189 1.24 9.43 19.64
C ALA A 189 1.91 9.73 21.01
N GLU A 190 2.42 8.71 21.70
CA GLU A 190 3.08 8.86 23.00
C GLU A 190 4.43 9.58 22.85
N GLU A 191 5.19 9.26 21.79
CA GLU A 191 6.46 9.90 21.46
C GLU A 191 6.27 11.38 21.08
N ILE A 192 5.25 11.70 20.26
CA ILE A 192 4.88 13.08 19.94
C ILE A 192 4.60 13.87 21.21
N GLU A 193 3.82 13.28 22.12
CA GLU A 193 3.45 13.91 23.37
C GLU A 193 4.66 14.12 24.29
N LEU A 194 5.56 13.14 24.39
CA LEU A 194 6.78 13.27 25.18
C LEU A 194 7.68 14.39 24.65
N ALA A 195 7.90 14.42 23.34
CA ALA A 195 8.68 15.48 22.69
C ALA A 195 8.06 16.86 22.91
N ARG A 196 6.73 16.98 22.82
CA ARG A 196 6.00 18.22 23.10
C ARG A 196 6.21 18.67 24.55
N LEU A 197 6.03 17.78 25.52
CA LEU A 197 6.18 18.09 26.94
C LEU A 197 7.60 18.51 27.30
N ILE A 198 8.63 17.85 26.75
CA ILE A 198 10.03 18.27 26.94
C ILE A 198 10.24 19.69 26.40
N ASN A 199 9.76 19.98 25.19
CA ASN A 199 9.91 21.31 24.58
C ASN A 199 9.13 22.40 25.33
N GLU A 200 7.94 22.10 25.84
CA GLU A 200 7.20 23.02 26.71
C GLU A 200 7.96 23.32 27.99
N TYR A 201 8.51 22.30 28.64
CA TYR A 201 9.31 22.49 29.84
C TYR A 201 10.59 23.30 29.57
N ARG A 202 11.25 23.08 28.42
CA ARG A 202 12.37 23.91 27.97
C ARG A 202 11.95 25.36 27.77
N LYS A 203 10.80 25.60 27.13
CA LYS A 203 10.24 26.93 26.89
C LYS A 203 9.87 27.66 28.17
N GLU A 204 9.27 26.97 29.15
CA GLU A 204 9.01 27.50 30.49
C GLU A 204 10.29 28.02 31.16
N ASN A 205 11.41 27.35 30.88
CA ASN A 205 12.74 27.71 31.36
C ASN A 205 13.52 28.64 30.39
N ARG A 206 12.83 29.25 29.42
CA ARG A 206 13.37 30.21 28.46
C ARG A 206 14.46 29.63 27.54
N LEU A 207 14.39 28.34 27.25
CA LEU A 207 15.24 27.67 26.28
C LEU A 207 14.49 27.46 24.96
N THR A 208 15.23 27.40 23.86
CA THR A 208 14.68 27.13 22.53
C THR A 208 14.15 25.70 22.45
N GLU A 209 12.99 25.55 21.80
CA GLU A 209 12.42 24.26 21.42
C GLU A 209 13.38 23.52 20.48
N LEU A 210 13.52 22.22 20.68
CA LEU A 210 14.38 21.37 19.86
C LEU A 210 13.56 20.71 18.75
N PRO A 211 14.05 20.73 17.50
CA PRO A 211 13.51 19.89 16.45
C PRO A 211 13.59 18.41 16.85
N VAL A 212 12.51 17.67 16.60
CA VAL A 212 12.51 16.21 16.82
C VAL A 212 13.21 15.56 15.62
N SER A 213 14.45 15.14 15.84
CA SER A 213 15.39 14.59 14.86
C SER A 213 14.98 13.18 14.42
N LYS A 214 15.03 12.93 13.12
CA LYS A 214 14.81 11.59 12.54
C LYS A 214 15.87 10.58 12.97
N SER A 215 17.13 10.98 12.89
CA SER A 215 18.29 10.17 13.25
C SER A 215 18.29 9.80 14.74
N LEU A 216 18.10 10.77 15.64
CA LEU A 216 18.09 10.51 17.08
C LEU A 216 16.83 9.78 17.54
N THR A 217 15.69 9.99 16.87
CA THR A 217 14.48 9.20 17.13
C THR A 217 14.69 7.74 16.75
N ALA A 218 15.36 7.45 15.62
CA ALA A 218 15.73 6.08 15.26
C ALA A 218 16.59 5.41 16.35
N VAL A 219 17.58 6.15 16.88
CA VAL A 219 18.44 5.67 17.99
C VAL A 219 17.59 5.37 19.23
N ALA A 220 16.72 6.29 19.63
CA ALA A 220 15.86 6.15 20.79
C ALA A 220 14.90 4.95 20.67
N GLN A 221 14.25 4.81 19.51
CA GLN A 221 13.33 3.71 19.22
C GLN A 221 14.03 2.35 19.19
N TRP A 222 15.23 2.26 18.60
CA TRP A 222 16.04 1.04 18.68
C TRP A 222 16.42 0.70 20.12
N HIS A 223 16.76 1.71 20.93
CA HIS A 223 17.18 1.49 22.32
C HIS A 223 16.06 0.95 23.20
N VAL A 224 14.87 1.55 23.17
CA VAL A 224 13.73 1.05 23.96
C VAL A 224 13.27 -0.33 23.49
N THR A 225 13.38 -0.62 22.20
CA THR A 225 13.12 -1.95 21.66
C THR A 225 14.09 -2.97 22.24
N ASP A 226 15.38 -2.64 22.28
CA ASP A 226 16.43 -3.48 22.84
C ASP A 226 16.25 -3.69 24.36
N LEU A 227 15.95 -2.61 25.10
CA LEU A 227 15.64 -2.65 26.54
C LEU A 227 14.46 -3.57 26.83
N PHE A 228 13.41 -3.51 26.03
CA PHE A 228 12.26 -4.36 26.22
C PHE A 228 12.53 -5.83 25.87
N GLN A 229 13.11 -6.08 24.70
CA GLN A 229 13.22 -7.43 24.14
C GLN A 229 14.40 -8.21 24.70
N ASN A 230 15.54 -7.56 24.90
CA ASN A 230 16.82 -8.22 25.18
C ASN A 230 17.35 -7.95 26.59
N LYS A 231 16.69 -7.07 27.36
CA LYS A 231 16.98 -6.80 28.77
C LYS A 231 18.48 -6.56 29.07
N PRO A 232 19.20 -5.71 28.30
CA PRO A 232 20.59 -5.38 28.60
C PRO A 232 20.76 -4.61 29.92
N ASP A 233 19.67 -4.19 30.56
CA ASP A 233 19.59 -3.49 31.85
C ASP A 233 19.51 -4.44 33.06
N THR A 234 19.73 -5.74 32.88
CA THR A 234 19.78 -6.73 33.97
C THR A 234 21.22 -7.16 34.30
N ASP A 235 21.40 -8.08 35.25
CA ASP A 235 22.71 -8.70 35.58
C ASP A 235 23.82 -7.71 35.94
N GLY A 236 23.44 -6.68 36.69
CA GLY A 236 24.34 -5.61 37.15
C GLY A 236 24.64 -4.56 36.08
N CYS A 237 23.91 -4.58 34.97
CA CYS A 237 23.85 -3.50 34.00
C CYS A 237 22.68 -2.55 34.32
N ASN A 238 22.62 -1.38 33.68
CA ASN A 238 21.53 -0.40 33.84
C ASN A 238 20.94 0.00 32.48
N MET A 239 19.92 0.87 32.48
CA MET A 239 19.17 1.26 31.27
C MET A 239 19.97 1.99 30.18
N HIS A 240 21.20 2.44 30.47
CA HIS A 240 22.10 3.00 29.45
C HIS A 240 22.85 1.91 28.64
N SER A 241 22.59 0.65 28.95
CA SER A 241 23.23 -0.51 28.33
C SER A 241 22.55 -0.89 27.01
N TRP A 242 23.30 -1.54 26.14
CA TRP A 242 22.87 -2.02 24.83
C TRP A 242 23.30 -3.49 24.66
N SER A 243 22.40 -4.34 24.20
CA SER A 243 22.65 -5.77 24.00
C SER A 243 23.51 -6.05 22.77
N ASP A 244 23.86 -7.32 22.56
CA ASP A 244 24.57 -7.84 21.38
C ASP A 244 23.63 -8.26 20.24
N LYS A 245 22.35 -7.88 20.28
CA LYS A 245 21.30 -8.33 19.33
C LYS A 245 21.00 -7.34 18.20
N GLY A 246 21.72 -6.22 18.13
CA GLY A 246 21.53 -5.21 17.08
C GLY A 246 22.76 -4.98 16.20
N ILE A 247 22.65 -3.98 15.32
CA ILE A 247 23.72 -3.53 14.42
C ILE A 247 24.78 -2.64 15.11
N TRP A 248 24.64 -2.45 16.42
CA TRP A 248 25.48 -1.60 17.24
C TRP A 248 26.45 -2.41 18.09
N THR A 249 27.43 -1.74 18.69
CA THR A 249 28.37 -2.37 19.62
C THR A 249 27.73 -2.56 21.00
N SER A 250 27.59 -3.79 21.51
CA SER A 250 27.03 -4.02 22.85
C SER A 250 27.84 -3.31 23.96
N VAL A 251 27.16 -2.83 25.01
CA VAL A 251 27.79 -2.20 26.18
C VAL A 251 26.96 -2.42 27.44
N CYS A 252 27.60 -2.67 28.57
CA CYS A 252 26.95 -2.81 29.88
C CYS A 252 27.48 -1.75 30.84
N PHE A 253 26.63 -0.85 31.30
CA PHE A 253 26.97 0.15 32.32
C PHE A 253 26.44 -0.30 33.68
N PRO A 254 27.20 -0.13 34.78
CA PRO A 254 28.46 0.63 34.90
C PRO A 254 29.73 -0.24 34.78
N LYS A 255 29.64 -1.49 34.25
CA LYS A 255 30.85 -2.31 34.03
C LYS A 255 31.80 -1.64 33.02
N GLU A 256 31.23 -1.04 31.98
CA GLU A 256 31.87 -0.01 31.19
C GLU A 256 31.90 1.31 31.98
N THR A 257 33.05 1.97 31.97
CA THR A 257 33.26 3.24 32.68
C THR A 257 33.34 4.43 31.73
N SER A 258 33.62 4.17 30.44
CA SER A 258 33.65 5.18 29.40
C SER A 258 32.28 5.38 28.77
N TRP A 259 31.76 6.60 28.84
CA TRP A 259 30.50 6.98 28.19
C TRP A 259 30.59 7.10 26.66
N SER A 260 31.80 7.06 26.10
CA SER A 260 32.03 7.20 24.65
C SER A 260 31.25 6.21 23.78
N LYS A 261 30.96 5.01 24.31
CA LYS A 261 30.17 3.99 23.61
C LYS A 261 28.68 4.32 23.51
N MET A 262 28.12 5.03 24.50
CA MET A 262 26.76 5.57 24.43
C MET A 262 26.76 6.78 23.48
N GLU A 263 27.73 7.68 23.62
CA GLU A 263 27.86 8.87 22.78
C GLU A 263 28.03 8.57 21.28
N SER A 264 28.57 7.40 20.92
CA SER A 264 28.76 6.97 19.54
C SER A 264 27.56 6.26 18.91
N LYS A 265 26.52 5.93 19.68
CA LYS A 265 25.34 5.23 19.17
C LYS A 265 24.67 5.90 17.97
N PRO A 266 24.53 7.24 17.93
CA PRO A 266 24.00 7.91 16.75
C PRO A 266 24.78 7.56 15.47
N ARG A 267 26.12 7.54 15.52
CA ARG A 267 26.95 7.20 14.36
C ARG A 267 26.79 5.74 13.94
N GLU A 268 26.76 4.83 14.89
CA GLU A 268 26.62 3.39 14.62
C GLU A 268 25.27 3.09 13.97
N ILE A 269 24.18 3.53 14.59
CA ILE A 269 22.81 3.19 14.18
C ILE A 269 22.41 3.88 12.89
N THR A 270 22.85 5.12 12.71
CA THR A 270 22.51 5.90 11.51
C THR A 270 23.50 5.70 10.38
N ASN A 271 24.47 4.78 10.53
CA ASN A 271 25.55 4.54 9.56
C ASN A 271 26.27 5.84 9.15
N ASN A 272 26.69 6.62 10.14
CA ASN A 272 27.36 7.92 10.01
C ASN A 272 26.55 9.03 9.32
N ILE A 273 25.23 8.90 9.18
CA ILE A 273 24.39 10.02 8.73
C ILE A 273 24.37 11.11 9.80
N TYR A 274 24.09 10.76 11.06
CA TYR A 274 24.28 11.67 12.19
C TYR A 274 25.69 11.45 12.75
N THR A 275 26.57 12.43 12.54
CA THR A 275 28.01 12.31 12.86
C THR A 275 28.38 12.78 14.27
N GLY A 276 27.55 13.65 14.87
CA GLY A 276 27.80 14.20 16.21
C GLY A 276 27.66 13.18 17.34
N ASN A 277 28.19 13.51 18.51
CA ASN A 277 27.81 12.84 19.76
C ASN A 277 26.38 13.24 20.15
N ALA A 278 25.68 12.33 20.82
CA ALA A 278 24.43 12.64 21.50
C ALA A 278 24.39 11.93 22.86
N TYR A 279 23.48 12.37 23.71
CA TYR A 279 23.41 11.96 25.11
C TYR A 279 21.99 11.60 25.49
N GLU A 280 21.84 10.57 26.33
CA GLU A 280 20.53 10.01 26.64
C GLU A 280 20.13 10.20 28.11
N ILE A 281 18.83 10.27 28.32
CA ILE A 281 18.18 10.04 29.61
C ILE A 281 17.16 8.92 29.44
N ALA A 282 17.03 8.07 30.45
CA ALA A 282 16.19 6.89 30.39
C ALA A 282 15.18 6.87 31.56
N TYR A 283 14.04 6.24 31.31
CA TYR A 283 12.98 5.97 32.26
C TYR A 283 12.50 4.54 32.05
N GLY A 284 12.17 3.85 33.13
CA GLY A 284 11.66 2.48 33.11
C GLY A 284 10.59 2.26 34.18
N THR A 285 9.55 1.54 33.82
CA THR A 285 8.49 1.09 34.71
C THR A 285 8.08 -0.35 34.40
N MET A 286 7.44 -1.03 35.36
CA MET A 286 6.96 -2.41 35.16
C MET A 286 5.67 -2.50 34.31
N GLY A 287 4.99 -1.37 34.09
CA GLY A 287 3.70 -1.30 33.39
C GLY A 287 3.77 -0.49 32.09
N GLN A 288 2.61 -0.05 31.60
CA GLN A 288 2.56 0.88 30.47
C GLN A 288 3.14 2.24 30.89
N VAL A 289 3.85 2.89 29.97
CA VAL A 289 4.38 4.24 30.18
C VAL A 289 3.23 5.24 30.17
N VAL A 290 3.17 6.08 31.19
CA VAL A 290 2.36 7.30 31.18
C VAL A 290 3.29 8.47 30.91
N VAL A 291 3.12 9.12 29.77
CA VAL A 291 4.07 10.14 29.27
C VAL A 291 4.31 11.29 30.25
N ALA A 292 3.26 11.73 30.97
CA ALA A 292 3.39 12.77 31.99
C ALA A 292 4.27 12.35 33.17
N ASP A 293 4.23 11.08 33.56
CA ASP A 293 5.04 10.54 34.66
C ASP A 293 6.53 10.49 34.27
N VAL A 294 6.84 10.22 32.99
CA VAL A 294 8.22 10.26 32.47
C VAL A 294 8.83 11.64 32.66
N LEU A 295 8.15 12.71 32.21
CA LEU A 295 8.69 14.06 32.37
C LEU A 295 8.75 14.45 33.85
N SER A 296 7.76 14.06 34.65
CA SER A 296 7.76 14.32 36.10
C SER A 296 8.97 13.69 36.79
N ASP A 297 9.28 12.42 36.47
CA ASP A 297 10.45 11.72 36.99
C ASP A 297 11.75 12.43 36.59
N TRP A 298 11.92 12.76 35.30
CA TRP A 298 13.10 13.46 34.83
C TRP A 298 13.27 14.86 35.42
N LYS A 299 12.18 15.59 35.69
CA LYS A 299 12.23 16.89 36.38
C LYS A 299 12.67 16.75 37.84
N ASN A 300 12.26 15.68 38.51
CA ASN A 300 12.58 15.42 39.92
C ASN A 300 13.97 14.80 40.10
N SER A 301 14.56 14.21 39.05
CA SER A 301 15.96 13.78 39.03
C SER A 301 16.89 14.94 38.65
N LEU A 302 17.78 15.32 39.59
CA LEU A 302 18.72 16.43 39.36
C LEU A 302 19.54 16.26 38.07
N GLU A 303 20.03 15.05 37.81
CA GLU A 303 20.91 14.80 36.67
C GLU A 303 20.13 14.74 35.35
N HIS A 304 18.94 14.12 35.33
CA HIS A 304 18.09 14.14 34.13
C HIS A 304 17.60 15.56 33.79
N ASN A 305 17.18 16.32 34.81
CA ASN A 305 16.72 17.69 34.64
C ASN A 305 17.82 18.59 34.06
N LYS A 306 19.07 18.41 34.49
CA LYS A 306 20.22 19.13 33.93
C LYS A 306 20.45 18.81 32.45
N VAL A 307 20.18 17.60 31.98
CA VAL A 307 20.29 17.26 30.54
C VAL A 307 19.22 18.01 29.75
N ILE A 308 17.96 17.95 30.18
CA ILE A 308 16.82 18.59 29.50
C ILE A 308 17.00 20.10 29.43
N LEU A 309 17.46 20.72 30.53
CA LEU A 309 17.70 22.17 30.60
C LEU A 309 19.10 22.59 30.16
N GLN A 310 19.93 21.63 29.75
CA GLN A 310 21.32 21.83 29.34
C GLN A 310 22.14 22.66 30.35
N GLN A 311 22.20 22.20 31.59
CA GLN A 311 22.88 22.89 32.70
C GLN A 311 24.17 22.18 33.12
N GLY A 312 25.04 22.90 33.84
CA GLY A 312 26.29 22.31 34.35
C GLY A 312 27.26 21.97 33.23
N ASP A 313 27.79 20.75 33.24
CA ASP A 313 28.74 20.29 32.22
C ASP A 313 28.10 20.15 30.83
N TRP A 314 26.78 19.92 30.77
CA TRP A 314 26.03 19.87 29.51
C TRP A 314 26.06 21.20 28.74
N ALA A 315 26.15 22.33 29.45
CA ALA A 315 26.27 23.66 28.85
C ALA A 315 27.62 23.88 28.14
N LYS A 316 28.64 23.07 28.47
CA LYS A 316 30.01 23.19 27.91
C LYS A 316 30.17 22.48 26.57
N LEU A 317 29.21 21.64 26.17
CA LEU A 317 29.30 20.78 24.99
C LEU A 317 28.86 21.46 23.68
N GLY A 318 28.25 22.65 23.76
CA GLY A 318 27.60 23.33 22.63
C GLY A 318 26.09 23.21 22.70
N THR A 319 25.34 24.14 22.11
CA THR A 319 23.86 24.20 22.26
C THR A 319 23.17 22.97 21.67
N TRP A 320 22.20 22.40 22.39
CA TRP A 320 21.35 21.33 21.85
C TRP A 320 20.63 21.83 20.59
N SER A 321 20.74 21.08 19.49
CA SER A 321 20.15 21.40 18.19
C SER A 321 19.19 20.31 17.69
N ALA A 322 19.17 19.16 18.36
CA ALA A 322 18.35 18.01 17.99
C ALA A 322 17.89 17.23 19.22
N MET A 323 16.68 16.69 19.17
CA MET A 323 16.14 15.76 20.16
C MET A 323 15.56 14.52 19.48
N GLY A 324 15.79 13.33 20.02
CA GLY A 324 15.09 12.11 19.64
C GLY A 324 14.36 11.52 20.84
N VAL A 325 13.23 10.84 20.61
CA VAL A 325 12.46 10.19 21.68
C VAL A 325 12.04 8.80 21.24
N GLY A 326 11.93 7.88 22.20
CA GLY A 326 11.44 6.52 21.95
C GLY A 326 10.68 6.02 23.16
N ILE A 327 9.53 5.38 22.94
CA ILE A 327 8.72 4.78 23.99
C ILE A 327 8.30 3.38 23.55
N TYR A 328 8.64 2.37 24.34
CA TYR A 328 8.21 1.00 24.07
C TYR A 328 8.32 0.13 25.32
N GLY A 329 7.30 -0.71 25.55
CA GLY A 329 7.38 -1.82 26.50
C GLY A 329 7.72 -1.45 27.95
N GLY A 330 7.24 -0.30 28.44
CA GLY A 330 7.54 0.18 29.79
C GLY A 330 8.81 1.04 29.90
N TYR A 331 9.51 1.28 28.79
CA TYR A 331 10.68 2.15 28.73
C TYR A 331 10.38 3.42 27.94
N ALA A 332 11.02 4.51 28.34
CA ALA A 332 11.08 5.74 27.57
C ALA A 332 12.52 6.30 27.60
N VAL A 333 13.03 6.73 26.46
CA VAL A 333 14.35 7.37 26.36
C VAL A 333 14.25 8.64 25.55
N ALA A 334 15.04 9.65 25.92
CA ALA A 334 15.22 10.87 25.15
C ALA A 334 16.71 11.11 24.90
N TRP A 335 17.04 11.44 23.66
CA TRP A 335 18.40 11.70 23.17
C TRP A 335 18.54 13.18 22.80
N PHE A 336 19.66 13.79 23.17
CA PHE A 336 19.97 15.20 22.93
C PHE A 336 21.30 15.34 22.20
N GLY A 337 21.30 16.08 21.10
CA GLY A 337 22.46 16.26 20.24
C GLY A 337 22.81 17.72 20.01
N VAL A 338 24.11 18.03 19.90
CA VAL A 338 24.61 19.38 19.60
C VAL A 338 24.48 19.75 18.13
N GLU A 339 24.59 18.75 17.25
CA GLU A 339 24.51 18.92 15.81
C GLU A 339 23.05 18.93 15.35
N ALA A 340 22.75 19.72 14.33
CA ALA A 340 21.49 19.61 13.63
C ALA A 340 21.45 18.28 12.85
N ASP A 341 20.29 17.64 12.80
CA ASP A 341 20.14 16.38 12.07
C ASP A 341 20.18 16.61 10.55
N PRO A 342 21.11 15.99 9.80
CA PRO A 342 21.15 16.10 8.35
C PRO A 342 19.89 15.56 7.65
N GLN A 343 19.13 14.68 8.31
CA GLN A 343 17.85 14.16 7.81
C GLN A 343 16.65 15.04 8.18
N GLY A 344 16.88 16.11 8.96
CA GLY A 344 15.82 17.00 9.44
C GLY A 344 14.92 16.35 10.47
N SER A 345 13.70 16.91 10.59
CA SER A 345 12.72 16.45 11.57
C SER A 345 11.93 15.23 11.08
N ILE A 346 11.58 14.36 12.03
CA ILE A 346 10.70 13.22 11.78
C ILE A 346 9.23 13.62 11.83
N SER A 347 8.39 12.97 11.02
CA SER A 347 6.94 13.19 10.99
C SER A 347 6.19 12.20 11.87
N ALA A 348 4.95 12.51 12.22
CA ALA A 348 4.02 11.56 12.82
C ALA A 348 3.71 10.40 11.86
N CYS A 349 3.40 9.22 12.40
CA CYS A 349 2.90 8.11 11.59
C CYS A 349 1.52 8.47 11.01
N GLN A 350 1.27 8.08 9.74
CA GLN A 350 -0.01 8.32 9.06
C GLN A 350 -1.04 7.25 9.36
#